data_AF-A0A482W9G3-F1
#
_entry.id   AF-A0A482W9G3-F1
#
_cell.length_a   1.000
_cell.length_b   1.000
_cell.length_c   1.000
_cell.angle_alpha   90.00
_cell.angle_beta   90.00
_cell.angle_gamma   90.00
#
_symmetry.space_group_name_H-M   'P 1'
#
loop_
_entity.id
_entity.type
_entity.pdbx_description
1 polymer ?
#
loop_
_entity_poly.entity_id
_entity_poly.type
_entity_poly.pdbx_seq_one_letter_code
_entity_poly.pdbx_strand_id
1 'polypeptide(L)'
;PSHRDAERPRTKRTPALEKAVLEGVDEENPDISTPNLAHNLHVISSLIHRMLKQENYHPCHYTKVQALSRNDFSRRVNFCRCWYNMYTG
;
A
#
# COMPACT_ATOMS: atom_id res chain seq x y z
N PRO A 1 7.37 32.82 9.74
CA PRO A 1 6.05 32.40 9.18
C PRO A 1 6.19 32.09 7.68
N SER A 2 6.33 30.81 7.29
CA SER A 2 6.53 30.44 5.88
C SER A 2 5.18 30.33 5.17
N HIS A 3 4.96 31.24 4.22
CA HIS A 3 3.75 31.38 3.41
C HIS A 3 3.71 30.33 2.27
N ARG A 4 3.87 29.03 2.57
CA ARG A 4 4.04 28.01 1.50
C ARG A 4 2.77 27.32 1.01
N ASP A 5 1.60 27.56 1.62
CA ASP A 5 0.38 26.79 1.29
C ASP A 5 -0.86 27.64 0.95
N ALA A 6 -0.71 28.95 0.70
CA ALA A 6 -1.85 29.86 0.57
C ALA A 6 -2.62 29.78 -0.77
N GLU A 7 -2.11 29.08 -1.79
CA GLU A 7 -2.65 29.19 -3.16
C GLU A 7 -3.07 27.88 -3.83
N ARG A 8 -2.90 26.71 -3.21
CA ARG A 8 -3.26 25.47 -3.91
C ARG A 8 -4.78 25.36 -4.02
N PRO A 9 -5.37 25.38 -5.23
CA PRO A 9 -6.80 25.22 -5.39
C PRO A 9 -7.22 23.88 -4.77
N ARG A 10 -8.29 23.89 -3.96
CA ARG A 10 -8.84 22.63 -3.44
C ARG A 10 -9.33 21.80 -4.62
N THR A 11 -8.57 20.80 -5.03
CA THR A 11 -9.01 19.85 -6.06
C THR A 11 -10.30 19.20 -5.58
N LYS A 12 -11.36 19.37 -6.36
CA LYS A 12 -12.64 18.73 -6.07
C LYS A 12 -12.52 17.23 -6.29
N ARG A 13 -13.11 16.46 -5.38
CA ARG A 13 -13.29 15.01 -5.54
C ARG A 13 -14.23 14.78 -6.72
N THR A 14 -13.74 14.09 -7.76
CA THR A 14 -14.52 13.70 -8.94
C THR A 14 -14.39 12.20 -9.15
N PRO A 15 -15.40 11.53 -9.74
CA PRO A 15 -15.30 10.09 -10.04
C PRO A 15 -14.10 9.74 -10.93
N ALA A 16 -13.73 10.65 -11.85
CA ALA A 16 -12.53 10.48 -12.69
C ALA A 16 -11.23 10.47 -11.87
N LEU A 17 -11.14 11.33 -10.86
CA LEU A 17 -9.97 11.36 -9.96
C LEU A 17 -9.91 10.11 -9.08
N GLU A 18 -11.05 9.62 -8.58
CA GLU A 18 -11.12 8.38 -7.80
C GLU A 18 -10.65 7.19 -8.63
N LYS A 19 -11.14 7.08 -9.86
CA LYS A 19 -10.70 6.04 -10.80
C LYS A 19 -9.19 6.10 -11.05
N ALA A 20 -8.64 7.29 -11.32
CA ALA A 20 -7.21 7.46 -11.52
C ALA A 20 -6.36 7.12 -10.27
N VAL A 21 -6.89 7.41 -9.07
CA VAL A 21 -6.24 7.02 -7.80
C VAL A 21 -6.25 5.50 -7.65
N LEU A 22 -7.38 4.84 -7.91
CA LEU A 22 -7.49 3.39 -7.77
C LEU A 22 -6.64 2.66 -8.82
N GLU A 23 -6.71 3.05 -10.09
CA GLU A 23 -5.89 2.48 -11.18
C GLU A 23 -4.38 2.62 -10.89
N GLY A 24 -3.95 3.78 -10.37
CA GLY A 24 -2.54 4.01 -10.04
C GLY A 24 -2.02 3.14 -8.89
N VAL A 25 -2.89 2.73 -7.96
CA VAL A 25 -2.50 1.86 -6.83
C VAL A 25 -2.67 0.37 -7.15
N ASP A 26 -3.71 -0.03 -7.89
CA ASP A 26 -3.98 -1.43 -8.23
C ASP A 26 -3.15 -1.94 -9.41
N GLU A 27 -3.22 -1.26 -10.57
CA GLU A 27 -2.80 -1.82 -11.85
C GLU A 27 -1.38 -1.39 -12.24
N GLU A 28 -1.04 -0.14 -11.94
CA GLU A 28 0.17 0.46 -12.51
C GLU A 28 1.42 0.22 -11.65
N ASN A 29 1.30 0.40 -10.33
CA ASN A 29 2.41 0.17 -9.41
C ASN A 29 1.94 0.04 -7.95
N PRO A 30 1.77 -1.18 -7.41
CA PRO A 30 1.33 -1.38 -6.01
C PRO A 30 2.35 -0.86 -4.98
N ASP A 31 3.59 -0.61 -5.40
CA ASP A 31 4.64 -0.04 -4.54
C ASP A 31 4.69 1.50 -4.58
N ILE A 32 3.82 2.16 -5.37
CA ILE A 32 3.79 3.61 -5.41
C ILE A 32 3.35 4.19 -4.07
N SER A 33 4.15 5.11 -3.54
CA SER A 33 3.81 5.79 -2.30
C SER A 33 2.67 6.79 -2.53
N THR A 34 1.79 6.95 -1.55
CA THR A 34 0.70 7.95 -1.60
C THR A 34 1.19 9.38 -1.92
N PRO A 35 2.36 9.85 -1.40
CA PRO A 35 2.94 11.13 -1.80
C PRO A 35 3.31 11.21 -3.29
N ASN A 36 3.93 10.15 -3.85
CA ASN A 36 4.31 10.11 -5.26
C ASN A 36 3.08 10.09 -6.16
N LEU A 37 2.05 9.31 -5.81
CA LEU A 37 0.80 9.30 -6.55
C LEU A 37 0.11 10.68 -6.51
N ALA A 38 0.15 11.36 -5.37
CA ALA A 38 -0.41 12.71 -5.24
C ALA A 38 0.34 13.74 -6.10
N HIS A 39 1.66 13.60 -6.21
CA HIS A 39 2.47 14.41 -7.12
C HIS A 39 2.07 14.16 -8.58
N ASN A 40 1.97 12.90 -9.01
CA ASN A 40 1.59 12.54 -10.38
C ASN A 40 0.19 13.05 -10.77
N LEU A 41 -0.77 12.92 -9.85
CA LEU A 41 -2.15 13.37 -10.05
C LEU A 41 -2.35 14.86 -9.75
N HIS A 42 -1.30 15.60 -9.39
CA HIS A 42 -1.34 17.00 -9.02
C HIS A 42 -2.35 17.32 -7.89
N VAL A 43 -2.56 16.37 -6.98
CA VAL A 43 -3.46 16.51 -5.82
C VAL A 43 -2.69 16.55 -4.49
N ILE A 44 -3.41 16.83 -3.41
CA ILE A 44 -2.86 16.74 -2.05
C ILE A 44 -2.91 15.29 -1.56
N SER A 45 -1.85 14.84 -0.87
CA SER A 45 -1.78 13.46 -0.37
C SER A 45 -2.89 13.09 0.60
N SER A 46 -3.38 14.07 1.39
CA SER A 46 -4.51 13.88 2.30
C SER A 46 -5.83 13.56 1.57
N LEU A 47 -6.00 14.04 0.33
CA LEU A 47 -7.17 13.70 -0.49
C LEU A 47 -7.10 12.24 -0.94
N ILE A 48 -5.91 11.78 -1.37
CA ILE A 48 -5.70 10.36 -1.73
C ILE A 48 -5.92 9.46 -0.53
N HIS A 49 -5.33 9.76 0.64
CA HIS A 49 -5.56 8.97 1.85
C HIS A 49 -7.05 8.86 2.20
N ARG A 50 -7.82 9.94 2.02
CA ARG A 50 -9.25 9.94 2.26
C ARG A 50 -10.00 9.07 1.26
N MET A 51 -9.64 9.14 -0.03
CA MET A 51 -10.23 8.30 -1.09
C MET A 51 -9.97 6.82 -0.83
N LEU A 52 -8.71 6.44 -0.60
CA LEU A 52 -8.33 5.05 -0.32
C LEU A 52 -9.07 4.51 0.91
N LYS A 53 -9.19 5.30 1.99
CA LYS A 53 -9.94 4.90 3.18
C LYS A 53 -11.44 4.69 2.90
N GLN A 54 -12.05 5.50 2.02
CA GLN A 54 -13.47 5.39 1.71
C GLN A 54 -13.79 4.19 0.83
N GLU A 55 -12.87 3.83 -0.07
CA GLU A 55 -12.98 2.63 -0.91
C GLU A 55 -12.50 1.35 -0.19
N ASN A 56 -12.23 1.42 1.12
CA ASN A 56 -11.61 0.35 1.92
C ASN A 56 -10.33 -0.22 1.30
N TYR A 57 -9.62 0.64 0.57
CA TYR A 57 -8.38 0.28 -0.07
C TYR A 57 -7.23 0.48 0.91
N HIS A 58 -6.54 -0.61 1.23
CA HIS A 58 -5.40 -0.63 2.13
C HIS A 58 -4.15 -0.99 1.33
N PRO A 59 -3.43 0.01 0.76
CA PRO A 59 -2.19 -0.27 0.06
C PRO A 59 -1.20 -0.88 1.06
N CYS A 60 -0.80 -2.12 0.81
CA CYS A 60 0.21 -2.81 1.59
C CYS A 60 1.53 -2.72 0.82
N HIS A 61 2.53 -2.04 1.39
CA HIS A 61 3.88 -2.07 0.83
C HIS A 61 4.48 -3.46 1.02
N TYR A 62 4.64 -4.19 -0.08
CA TYR A 62 5.26 -5.51 -0.04
C TYR A 62 6.75 -5.36 0.23
N THR A 63 7.13 -5.58 1.48
CA THR A 63 8.53 -5.59 1.88
C THR A 63 9.06 -7.02 1.77
N LYS A 64 9.99 -7.26 0.85
CA LYS A 64 10.74 -8.53 0.79
C LYS A 64 11.61 -8.66 2.03
N VAL A 65 11.11 -9.35 3.05
CA VAL A 65 11.88 -9.70 4.25
C VAL A 65 12.46 -11.11 4.05
N GLN A 66 13.79 -11.16 3.94
CA GLN A 66 14.61 -12.37 3.69
C GLN A 66 14.42 -13.00 2.31
N ALA A 67 15.52 -13.40 1.68
CA ALA A 67 15.45 -14.21 0.47
C ALA A 67 14.95 -15.61 0.85
N LEU A 68 13.72 -15.95 0.46
CA LEU A 68 13.22 -17.32 0.55
C LEU A 68 14.06 -18.19 -0.41
N SER A 69 14.96 -18.97 0.16
CA SER A 69 15.64 -20.04 -0.58
C SER A 69 14.64 -21.15 -0.88
N ARG A 70 14.92 -21.92 -1.94
CA ARG A 70 14.07 -23.07 -2.35
C ARG A 70 13.81 -24.07 -1.22
N ASN A 71 14.72 -24.17 -0.26
CA ASN A 71 14.64 -25.12 0.86
C ASN A 71 13.84 -24.60 2.06
N ASP A 72 13.51 -23.31 2.12
CA ASP A 72 12.86 -22.73 3.30
C ASP A 72 11.44 -23.23 3.50
N PHE A 73 10.72 -23.56 2.41
CA PHE A 73 9.38 -24.12 2.52
C PHE A 73 9.39 -25.46 3.29
N SER A 74 10.22 -26.41 2.87
CA SER A 74 10.35 -27.72 3.54
C SER A 74 10.83 -27.58 4.98
N ARG A 75 11.77 -26.67 5.25
CA ARG A 75 12.25 -26.39 6.62
C ARG A 75 11.15 -25.84 7.52
N ARG A 76 10.35 -24.89 7.02
CA ARG A 76 9.21 -24.30 7.76
C ARG A 76 8.13 -25.33 8.04
N VAL A 77 7.78 -26.17 7.06
CA VAL A 77 6.80 -27.27 7.25
C VAL A 77 7.27 -28.26 8.31
N ASN A 78 8.53 -28.68 8.25
CA ASN A 78 9.09 -29.60 9.25
C ASN A 78 9.09 -28.99 10.64
N PHE A 79 9.51 -27.72 10.79
CA PHE A 79 9.45 -27.01 12.06
C PHE A 79 8.03 -27.00 12.66
N CYS A 80 7.02 -26.62 11.86
CA CYS A 80 5.63 -26.57 12.34
C CYS A 80 5.11 -27.95 12.75
N ARG A 81 5.46 -29.01 12.01
CA ARG A 81 5.08 -30.39 12.35
C ARG A 81 5.76 -30.87 13.63
N CYS A 82 7.05 -30.62 13.78
CA CYS A 82 7.80 -30.94 14.99
C CYS A 82 7.21 -30.23 16.21
N TRP A 83 6.90 -28.94 16.08
CA TRP A 83 6.25 -28.17 17.14
C TRP A 83 4.88 -28.75 17.49
N TYR A 84 4.01 -28.97 16.49
CA TYR A 84 2.67 -29.54 16.73
C TYR A 84 2.73 -30.87 17.48
N ASN A 85 3.58 -31.81 17.04
CA ASN A 85 3.71 -33.13 17.66
C ASN A 85 4.28 -33.08 19.09
N MET A 86 5.05 -32.04 19.44
CA MET A 86 5.61 -31.87 20.78
C MET A 86 4.58 -31.37 21.80
N TYR A 87 3.53 -30.66 21.36
CA TYR A 87 2.50 -30.08 22.24
C TYR A 87 1.18 -30.85 22.24
N THR A 88 1.00 -31.81 21.33
CA THR A 88 -0.23 -32.63 21.23
C THR A 88 -0.01 -34.12 21.47
N GLY A 89 1.23 -34.53 21.80
CA GLY A 89 1.60 -35.91 22.17
C GLY A 89 1.68 -36.12 23.67
#